data_AF-A0A4Y1RBV9-F1
#
_entry.id   AF-A0A4Y1RBV9-F1
#
_cell.length_a   1.000
_cell.length_b   1.000
_cell.length_c   1.000
_cell.angle_alpha   90.00
_cell.angle_beta   90.00
_cell.angle_gamma   90.00
#
_symmetry.space_group_name_H-M   'P 1'
#
loop_
_entity.id
_entity.type
_entity.pdbx_description
1 polymer ?
#
loop_
_entity_poly.entity_id
_entity_poly.type
_entity_poly.pdbx_seq_one_letter_code
_entity_poly.pdbx_strand_id
1 'polypeptide(L)'
;MLKVLNLEAMSTVTNKTAPSQQPQQSNAKPGLRKPVFTKVELLKPETIGHTLVAKVLTSNPVLQKGRSVSQHLRQTRISECLIGDETGTILFTARNDQVDLLKPGTTVILRNARIDMFKGSMRLAVDKWGRIEVTEPANFVVKEDNNLSLVEYELVNVQEDGGAPPECCSMWQEQLVSFTERWKCKQIDLLVVEKISRLKAGQKI
;
A
#
# COMPACT_ATOMS: atom_id res chain seq x y z
N MET A 1 32.63 24.63 66.87
CA MET A 1 31.70 23.74 66.14
C MET A 1 32.57 22.79 65.32
N LEU A 2 32.77 21.53 65.73
CA LEU A 2 31.90 20.35 65.47
C LEU A 2 31.64 20.23 63.95
N LYS A 3 31.96 19.17 63.21
CA LYS A 3 32.33 17.77 63.49
C LYS A 3 33.03 17.18 62.25
N VAL A 4 34.02 16.34 62.48
CA VAL A 4 34.51 15.27 61.60
C VAL A 4 33.48 14.14 61.51
N LEU A 5 33.74 13.13 60.65
CA LEU A 5 33.06 11.82 60.47
C LEU A 5 32.01 11.81 59.33
N ASN A 6 31.88 10.81 58.45
CA ASN A 6 32.59 9.54 58.23
C ASN A 6 32.27 9.03 56.82
N LEU A 7 33.16 8.19 56.29
CA LEU A 7 32.96 7.36 55.10
C LEU A 7 32.39 5.97 55.51
N GLU A 8 31.99 5.17 54.51
CA GLU A 8 31.59 3.74 54.54
C GLU A 8 30.12 3.47 54.94
N ALA A 9 29.38 2.52 54.36
CA ALA A 9 29.74 1.32 53.62
C ALA A 9 28.60 0.85 52.68
N MET A 10 28.97 0.00 51.72
CA MET A 10 28.09 -0.83 50.90
C MET A 10 27.49 -1.97 51.74
N SER A 11 26.21 -2.29 51.54
CA SER A 11 25.64 -3.59 51.92
C SER A 11 24.69 -4.09 50.82
N THR A 12 25.09 -5.18 50.19
CA THR A 12 24.27 -6.07 49.37
C THR A 12 23.18 -6.74 50.22
N VAL A 13 22.02 -7.06 49.64
CA VAL A 13 21.30 -8.36 49.77
C VAL A 13 20.08 -8.39 48.83
N THR A 14 19.94 -9.57 48.26
CA THR A 14 18.97 -10.18 47.33
C THR A 14 17.49 -10.10 47.69
N ASN A 15 16.59 -10.07 46.68
CA ASN A 15 15.71 -11.23 46.41
C ASN A 15 14.79 -11.06 45.18
N LYS A 16 14.70 -12.16 44.41
CA LYS A 16 13.65 -12.47 43.43
C LYS A 16 12.29 -12.56 44.16
N THR A 17 11.19 -12.19 43.50
CA THR A 17 9.99 -13.03 43.28
C THR A 17 8.88 -12.17 42.64
N ALA A 18 8.32 -12.70 41.56
CA ALA A 18 7.18 -12.15 40.83
C ALA A 18 5.87 -12.26 41.64
N PRO A 19 4.95 -11.28 41.52
CA PRO A 19 3.55 -11.51 41.85
C PRO A 19 2.75 -11.87 40.59
N SER A 20 2.24 -13.09 40.60
CA SER A 20 1.14 -13.59 39.77
C SER A 20 -0.14 -12.81 40.06
N GLN A 21 -0.70 -12.18 39.02
CA GLN A 21 -2.05 -11.63 39.04
C GLN A 21 -2.88 -12.22 37.88
N GLN A 22 -3.95 -12.89 38.30
CA GLN A 22 -5.19 -13.36 37.68
C GLN A 22 -5.43 -13.19 36.16
N PRO A 23 -6.07 -14.17 35.49
CA PRO A 23 -6.38 -14.11 34.06
C PRO A 23 -7.55 -13.16 33.79
N GLN A 24 -7.25 -11.91 33.45
CA GLN A 24 -8.22 -11.00 32.83
C GLN A 24 -8.26 -11.28 31.33
N GLN A 25 -9.39 -11.85 30.87
CA GLN A 25 -9.76 -11.92 29.45
C GLN A 25 -9.84 -10.50 28.89
N SER A 26 -8.75 -10.02 28.30
CA SER A 26 -8.76 -8.81 27.50
C SER A 26 -9.23 -9.18 26.10
N ASN A 27 -10.40 -8.65 25.73
CA ASN A 27 -10.91 -8.68 24.36
C ASN A 27 -9.99 -7.81 23.49
N ALA A 28 -8.85 -8.37 23.08
CA ALA A 28 -7.82 -7.67 22.32
C ALA A 28 -8.32 -7.45 20.90
N LYS A 29 -8.60 -6.18 20.57
CA LYS A 29 -8.72 -5.74 19.17
C LYS A 29 -7.48 -6.26 18.43
N PRO A 30 -7.62 -6.87 17.23
CA PRO A 30 -6.46 -7.36 16.49
C PRO A 30 -5.45 -6.22 16.36
N GLY A 31 -4.26 -6.40 16.94
CA GLY A 31 -3.19 -5.41 16.82
C GLY A 31 -2.92 -5.17 15.34
N LEU A 32 -2.97 -3.90 14.91
CA LEU A 32 -2.70 -3.57 13.51
C LEU A 32 -1.30 -4.10 13.16
N ARG A 33 -1.23 -4.95 12.13
CA ARG A 33 0.04 -5.47 11.63
C ARG A 33 0.91 -4.29 11.21
N LYS A 34 2.18 -4.33 11.62
CA LYS A 34 3.15 -3.29 11.24
C LYS A 34 3.25 -3.23 9.71
N PRO A 35 3.26 -2.04 9.10
CA PRO A 35 3.48 -1.92 7.67
C PRO A 35 4.87 -2.48 7.32
N VAL A 36 4.93 -3.30 6.28
CA VAL A 36 6.17 -3.82 5.73
C VAL A 36 6.64 -2.87 4.65
N PHE A 37 7.88 -2.41 4.75
CA PHE A 37 8.49 -1.55 3.75
C PHE A 37 9.25 -2.39 2.72
N THR A 38 8.88 -2.23 1.45
CA THR A 38 9.55 -2.86 0.31
C THR A 38 10.60 -1.91 -0.25
N LYS A 39 11.73 -2.46 -0.69
CA LYS A 39 12.81 -1.71 -1.37
C LYS A 39 12.55 -1.59 -2.86
N VAL A 40 13.12 -0.55 -3.48
CA VAL A 40 12.95 -0.29 -4.93
C VAL A 40 13.45 -1.47 -5.76
N GLU A 41 14.59 -2.08 -5.44
CA GLU A 41 15.14 -3.23 -6.17
C GLU A 41 14.23 -4.47 -6.20
N LEU A 42 13.34 -4.63 -5.22
CA LEU A 42 12.46 -5.80 -5.09
C LEU A 42 11.14 -5.62 -5.86
N LEU A 43 10.95 -4.46 -6.50
CA LEU A 43 9.77 -4.18 -7.29
C LEU A 43 9.75 -5.08 -8.53
N LYS A 44 8.61 -5.75 -8.72
CA LYS A 44 8.37 -6.61 -9.88
C LYS A 44 7.30 -5.97 -10.77
N PRO A 45 7.34 -6.20 -12.09
CA PRO A 45 6.26 -5.76 -12.97
C PRO A 45 4.93 -6.34 -12.50
N GLU A 46 3.84 -5.62 -12.76
CA GLU A 46 2.44 -5.99 -12.44
C GLU A 46 2.08 -6.17 -10.95
N THR A 47 3.04 -5.96 -10.04
CA THR A 47 2.77 -6.05 -8.61
C THR A 47 2.13 -4.79 -8.03
N ILE A 48 1.29 -4.97 -7.01
CA ILE A 48 0.48 -3.92 -6.38
C ILE A 48 0.61 -3.95 -4.85
N GLY A 49 0.25 -2.84 -4.20
CA GLY A 49 0.15 -2.79 -2.74
C GLY A 49 1.48 -2.51 -2.02
N HIS A 50 2.47 -1.98 -2.73
CA HIS A 50 3.78 -1.69 -2.14
C HIS A 50 3.72 -0.51 -1.20
N THR A 51 4.47 -0.61 -0.11
CA THR A 51 4.72 0.52 0.78
C THR A 51 6.22 0.77 0.80
N LEU A 52 6.65 1.95 0.41
CA LEU A 52 8.08 2.28 0.30
C LEU A 52 8.36 3.71 0.74
N VAL A 53 9.59 3.91 1.19
CA VAL A 53 10.15 5.21 1.55
C VAL A 53 11.14 5.58 0.46
N ALA A 54 10.94 6.72 -0.20
CA ALA A 54 11.81 7.17 -1.27
C ALA A 54 12.05 8.67 -1.17
N LYS A 55 13.21 9.10 -1.68
CA LYS A 55 13.57 10.51 -1.82
C LYS A 55 13.33 10.93 -3.26
N VAL A 56 12.75 12.11 -3.43
CA VAL A 56 12.55 12.73 -4.74
C VAL A 56 13.86 13.39 -5.16
N LEU A 57 14.37 13.03 -6.34
CA LEU A 57 15.56 13.64 -6.94
C LEU A 57 15.15 14.78 -7.86
N THR A 58 14.33 14.47 -8.86
CA THR A 58 13.93 15.40 -9.92
C THR A 58 12.41 15.35 -10.10
N SER A 59 11.80 16.48 -10.42
CA SER A 59 10.37 16.59 -10.71
C SER A 59 10.16 17.34 -12.03
N ASN A 60 9.67 16.63 -13.04
CA ASN A 60 9.43 17.16 -14.39
C ASN A 60 7.93 17.17 -14.68
N PRO A 61 7.27 18.34 -14.77
CA PRO A 61 5.88 18.42 -15.18
C PRO A 61 5.74 18.14 -16.68
N VAL A 62 5.11 17.02 -17.05
CA VAL A 62 5.02 16.57 -18.46
C VAL A 62 3.71 17.01 -19.11
N LEU A 63 2.61 17.07 -18.36
CA LEU A 63 1.32 17.51 -18.91
C LEU A 63 0.69 18.56 -18.00
N GLN A 64 0.65 19.79 -18.52
CA GLN A 64 -0.17 20.89 -18.02
C GLN A 64 -1.11 21.29 -19.15
N LYS A 65 -2.13 20.47 -19.43
CA LYS A 65 -3.02 20.66 -20.60
C LYS A 65 -3.96 21.84 -20.41
N GLY A 66 -3.48 23.07 -20.32
CA GLY A 66 -4.32 24.25 -20.20
C GLY A 66 -5.19 24.44 -21.44
N ARG A 67 -6.42 23.92 -21.44
CA ARG A 67 -7.50 24.36 -22.33
C ARG A 67 -8.83 24.30 -21.57
N SER A 68 -9.26 25.48 -21.17
CA SER A 68 -10.57 25.81 -20.63
C SER A 68 -11.70 25.41 -21.59
N VAL A 69 -12.54 24.45 -21.20
CA VAL A 69 -13.99 24.45 -21.46
C VAL A 69 -14.62 23.63 -20.32
N SER A 70 -15.28 24.30 -19.37
CA SER A 70 -15.88 23.77 -18.13
C SER A 70 -14.93 23.53 -16.95
N GLN A 71 -15.11 24.30 -15.88
CA GLN A 71 -14.47 24.14 -14.56
C GLN A 71 -14.72 22.76 -13.91
N HIS A 72 -15.64 21.95 -14.45
CA HIS A 72 -15.94 20.61 -13.96
C HIS A 72 -15.06 19.50 -14.55
N LEU A 73 -14.34 19.76 -15.65
CA LEU A 73 -13.45 18.78 -16.26
C LEU A 73 -12.04 18.97 -15.69
N ARG A 74 -11.80 18.34 -14.54
CA ARG A 74 -10.57 18.34 -13.73
C ARG A 74 -9.32 18.42 -14.63
N GLN A 75 -8.68 19.57 -14.62
CA GLN A 75 -7.39 19.81 -15.25
C GLN A 75 -6.36 18.83 -14.65
N THR A 76 -6.15 17.69 -15.31
CA THR A 76 -5.21 16.68 -14.79
C THR A 76 -3.79 17.19 -14.95
N ARG A 77 -3.16 17.58 -13.83
CA ARG A 77 -1.73 17.91 -13.79
C ARG A 77 -0.97 16.60 -13.63
N ILE A 78 -0.03 16.32 -14.51
CA ILE A 78 0.79 15.10 -14.43
C ILE A 78 2.26 15.52 -14.45
N SER A 79 3.01 15.00 -13.47
CA SER A 79 4.46 15.18 -13.40
C SER A 79 5.15 13.83 -13.27
N GLU A 80 6.22 13.67 -14.02
CA GLU A 80 7.13 12.53 -13.92
C GLU A 80 8.23 12.92 -12.93
N CYS A 81 8.30 12.21 -11.81
CA CYS A 81 9.27 12.46 -10.76
C CYS A 81 10.26 11.29 -10.72
N LEU A 82 11.55 11.58 -10.69
CA LEU A 82 12.56 10.56 -10.40
C LEU A 82 12.65 10.42 -8.89
N ILE A 83 12.34 9.23 -8.38
CA ILE A 83 12.42 8.91 -6.95
C ILE A 83 13.34 7.72 -6.74
N GLY A 84 13.92 7.60 -5.56
CA GLY A 84 14.73 6.42 -5.24
C GLY A 84 15.02 6.26 -3.76
N ASP A 85 15.55 5.09 -3.44
CA ASP A 85 16.07 4.73 -2.13
C ASP A 85 17.56 4.35 -2.26
N GLU A 86 18.13 3.76 -1.23
CA GLU A 86 19.52 3.28 -1.27
C GLU A 86 19.77 2.14 -2.29
N THR A 87 18.71 1.46 -2.74
CA THR A 87 18.79 0.29 -3.63
C THR A 87 18.69 0.66 -5.11
N GLY A 88 17.92 1.69 -5.44
CA GLY A 88 17.79 2.17 -6.81
C GLY A 88 16.80 3.32 -6.98
N THR A 89 16.59 3.68 -8.24
CA THR A 89 15.67 4.73 -8.66
C THR A 89 14.59 4.19 -9.59
N ILE A 90 13.43 4.84 -9.59
CA ILE A 90 12.30 4.54 -10.45
C ILE A 90 11.54 5.83 -10.78
N LEU A 91 10.95 5.90 -11.97
CA LEU A 91 10.05 6.98 -12.36
C LEU A 91 8.70 6.83 -11.68
N PHE A 92 8.30 7.89 -11.00
CA PHE A 92 7.01 8.04 -10.34
C PHE A 92 6.10 8.96 -11.14
N THR A 93 4.86 8.53 -11.39
CA THR A 93 3.84 9.36 -12.05
C THR A 93 2.96 10.02 -11.01
N ALA A 94 3.21 11.31 -10.76
CA ALA A 94 2.43 12.14 -9.84
C ALA A 94 1.20 12.75 -10.53
N ARG A 95 0.04 12.70 -9.86
CA ARG A 95 -1.21 13.28 -10.36
C ARG A 95 -1.74 14.39 -9.46
N ASN A 96 -2.20 15.48 -10.07
CA ASN A 96 -2.90 16.60 -9.43
C ASN A 96 -2.16 17.10 -8.18
N ASP A 97 -2.78 16.91 -7.01
CA ASP A 97 -2.31 17.41 -5.72
C ASP A 97 -1.03 16.69 -5.24
N GLN A 98 -0.72 15.51 -5.80
CA GLN A 98 0.52 14.79 -5.50
C GLN A 98 1.75 15.53 -6.03
N VAL A 99 1.59 16.32 -7.11
CA VAL A 99 2.69 17.09 -7.70
C VAL A 99 3.21 18.13 -6.72
N ASP A 100 2.31 18.75 -5.95
CA ASP A 100 2.67 19.81 -5.01
C ASP A 100 3.40 19.25 -3.76
N LEU A 101 3.18 17.96 -3.44
CA LEU A 101 3.86 17.23 -2.36
C LEU A 101 5.25 16.74 -2.78
N LEU A 102 5.43 16.37 -4.05
CA LEU A 102 6.65 15.75 -4.57
C LEU A 102 7.66 16.78 -5.06
N LYS A 103 8.16 17.57 -4.12
CA LYS A 103 9.24 18.52 -4.39
C LYS A 103 10.60 17.81 -4.38
N PRO A 104 11.53 18.18 -5.28
CA PRO A 104 12.88 17.62 -5.28
C PRO A 104 13.55 17.83 -3.92
N GLY A 105 14.29 16.83 -3.45
CA GLY A 105 14.95 16.82 -2.14
C GLY A 105 14.07 16.37 -0.97
N THR A 106 12.78 16.14 -1.18
CA THR A 106 11.84 15.71 -0.12
C THR A 106 11.84 14.18 0.01
N THR A 107 11.80 13.67 1.24
CA THR A 107 11.56 12.26 1.52
C THR A 107 10.06 12.01 1.69
N VAL A 108 9.55 11.01 0.97
CA VAL A 108 8.14 10.65 0.97
C VAL A 108 7.95 9.17 1.27
N ILE A 109 6.85 8.86 1.96
CA ILE A 109 6.35 7.51 2.14
C ILE A 109 5.16 7.33 1.21
N LEU A 110 5.27 6.35 0.33
CA LEU A 110 4.21 5.95 -0.59
C LEU A 110 3.55 4.69 -0.03
N ARG A 111 2.25 4.76 0.25
CA ARG A 111 1.44 3.62 0.71
C ARG A 111 0.52 3.14 -0.40
N ASN A 112 0.40 1.82 -0.53
CA ASN A 112 -0.44 1.16 -1.55
C ASN A 112 -0.10 1.66 -2.97
N ALA A 113 1.20 1.72 -3.26
CA ALA A 113 1.70 2.01 -4.59
C ALA A 113 1.62 0.77 -5.48
N ARG A 114 1.48 0.99 -6.78
CA ARG A 114 1.42 -0.05 -7.82
C ARG A 114 2.48 0.23 -8.88
N ILE A 115 2.94 -0.84 -9.52
CA ILE A 115 3.75 -0.73 -10.72
C ILE A 115 2.83 -0.68 -11.93
N ASP A 116 2.98 0.37 -12.72
CA ASP A 116 2.33 0.59 -14.00
C ASP A 116 3.35 0.27 -15.11
N MET A 117 2.98 -0.63 -16.01
CA MET A 117 3.81 -0.97 -17.16
C MET A 117 3.54 0.03 -18.28
N PHE A 118 4.53 0.85 -18.61
CA PHE A 118 4.43 1.83 -19.68
C PHE A 118 5.45 1.53 -20.76
N LYS A 119 4.96 1.06 -21.92
CA LYS A 119 5.78 0.76 -23.11
C LYS A 119 7.00 -0.13 -22.81
N GLY A 120 6.82 -1.16 -21.98
CA GLY A 120 7.91 -2.07 -21.59
C GLY A 120 8.72 -1.62 -20.38
N SER A 121 8.56 -0.37 -19.91
CA SER A 121 9.26 0.12 -18.72
C SER A 121 8.35 0.14 -17.49
N MET A 122 8.92 -0.16 -16.32
CA MET A 122 8.22 -0.03 -15.05
C MET A 122 8.13 1.43 -14.59
N ARG A 123 6.93 1.84 -14.15
CA ARG A 123 6.68 3.13 -13.51
C ARG A 123 5.92 2.94 -12.22
N LEU A 124 6.24 3.73 -11.20
CA LEU A 124 5.50 3.70 -9.94
C LEU A 124 4.32 4.68 -10.00
N ALA A 125 3.15 4.25 -9.54
CA ALA A 125 1.98 5.09 -9.39
C ALA A 125 1.27 4.81 -8.06
N VAL A 126 0.57 5.80 -7.52
CA VAL A 126 -0.29 5.61 -6.32
C VAL A 126 -1.72 5.31 -6.76
N ASP A 127 -2.31 4.27 -6.18
CA ASP A 127 -3.69 3.87 -6.46
C ASP A 127 -4.71 4.79 -5.76
N LYS A 128 -6.00 4.67 -6.09
CA LYS A 128 -7.08 5.49 -5.51
C LYS A 128 -7.22 5.37 -3.98
N TRP A 129 -6.80 4.25 -3.40
CA TRP A 129 -6.76 4.06 -1.93
C TRP A 129 -5.39 4.35 -1.32
N GLY A 130 -4.39 4.64 -2.16
CA GLY A 130 -3.05 4.95 -1.70
C GLY A 130 -2.93 6.37 -1.18
N ARG A 131 -1.94 6.55 -0.29
CA ARG A 131 -1.65 7.83 0.36
C ARG A 131 -0.16 8.13 0.26
N ILE A 132 0.14 9.40 0.11
CA ILE A 132 1.50 9.92 0.13
C ILE A 132 1.64 10.70 1.43
N GLU A 133 2.60 10.30 2.26
CA GLU A 133 2.97 11.00 3.47
C GLU A 133 4.34 11.63 3.27
N VAL A 134 4.45 12.92 3.55
CA VAL A 134 5.74 13.61 3.58
C VAL A 134 6.31 13.44 4.98
N THR A 135 7.53 12.98 5.07
CA THR A 135 8.24 12.80 6.35
C THR A 135 9.40 13.76 6.46
N GLU A 136 10.00 13.80 7.65
CA GLU A 136 11.28 14.46 7.85
C GLU A 136 12.32 13.94 6.84
N PRO A 137 13.25 14.80 6.39
CA PRO A 137 14.26 14.44 5.42
C PRO A 137 15.18 13.37 6.03
N ALA A 138 14.95 12.12 5.65
CA ALA A 138 15.83 11.04 6.05
C ALA A 138 17.12 11.14 5.22
N ASN A 139 18.26 11.08 5.92
CA ASN A 139 19.56 11.21 5.29
C ASN A 139 20.03 9.85 4.75
N PHE A 140 19.40 9.37 3.68
CA PHE A 140 19.90 8.24 2.89
C PHE A 140 20.41 8.72 1.53
N VAL A 141 21.51 8.11 1.08
CA VAL A 141 22.10 8.37 -0.23
C VAL A 141 21.37 7.50 -1.24
N VAL A 142 20.71 8.13 -2.21
CA VAL A 142 19.98 7.43 -3.27
C VAL A 142 20.97 6.90 -4.29
N LYS A 143 20.79 5.64 -4.70
CA LYS A 143 21.62 5.04 -5.74
C LYS A 143 21.02 5.30 -7.12
N GLU A 144 21.52 6.34 -7.79
CA GLU A 144 21.07 6.73 -9.14
C GLU A 144 21.52 5.74 -10.24
N ASP A 145 22.58 4.98 -10.00
CA ASP A 145 23.15 4.02 -10.96
C ASP A 145 22.17 2.89 -11.35
N ASN A 146 21.28 2.52 -10.43
CA ASN A 146 20.34 1.41 -10.62
C ASN A 146 18.93 1.97 -10.90
N ASN A 147 18.65 2.32 -12.15
CA ASN A 147 17.36 2.86 -12.56
C ASN A 147 16.46 1.79 -13.19
N LEU A 148 15.41 1.39 -12.49
CA LEU A 148 14.47 0.36 -12.92
C LEU A 148 13.55 0.79 -14.07
N SER A 149 13.40 2.10 -14.29
CA SER A 149 12.56 2.59 -15.39
C SER A 149 13.26 2.59 -16.74
N LEU A 150 14.58 2.43 -16.78
CA LEU A 150 15.33 2.22 -18.03
C LEU A 150 15.35 0.74 -18.44
N VAL A 151 15.03 -0.16 -17.51
CA VAL A 151 14.96 -1.59 -17.80
C VAL A 151 13.70 -1.86 -18.61
N GLU A 152 13.91 -2.39 -19.81
CA GLU A 152 12.84 -2.84 -20.69
C GLU A 152 12.51 -4.29 -20.39
N TYR A 153 11.24 -4.55 -20.10
CA TYR A 153 10.69 -5.88 -19.91
C TYR A 153 9.86 -6.23 -21.14
N GLU A 154 10.22 -7.33 -21.78
CA GLU A 154 9.41 -7.95 -22.81
C GLU A 154 8.42 -8.92 -22.14
N LEU A 155 7.14 -8.81 -22.51
CA LEU A 155 6.14 -9.76 -22.07
C LEU A 155 6.31 -11.04 -22.88
N VAL A 156 7.01 -12.01 -22.31
CA VAL A 156 7.11 -13.35 -22.89
C VAL A 156 5.83 -14.11 -22.57
N ASN A 157 4.88 -14.13 -23.50
CA ASN A 157 3.80 -15.12 -23.48
C ASN A 157 4.44 -16.49 -23.72
N VAL A 158 4.71 -17.24 -22.66
CA VAL A 158 4.95 -18.67 -22.82
C VAL A 158 3.63 -19.27 -23.30
N GLN A 159 3.51 -19.49 -24.60
CA GLN A 159 2.48 -20.36 -25.15
C GLN A 159 2.84 -21.76 -24.63
N GLU A 160 2.08 -22.23 -23.64
CA GLU A 160 2.13 -23.63 -23.22
C GLU A 160 1.62 -24.47 -24.39
N ASP A 161 2.53 -24.86 -25.26
CA ASP A 161 2.26 -25.84 -26.31
C ASP A 161 1.89 -27.17 -25.66
N GLY A 162 0.59 -27.40 -25.42
CA GLY A 162 -0.06 -28.71 -25.47
C GLY A 162 0.49 -29.84 -24.57
N GLY A 163 1.23 -29.54 -23.51
CA GLY A 163 1.65 -30.52 -22.49
C GLY A 163 0.88 -30.30 -21.20
N ALA A 164 0.03 -31.26 -20.83
CA ALA A 164 -0.75 -31.20 -19.59
C ALA A 164 0.12 -30.83 -18.38
N PRO A 165 -0.30 -29.87 -17.52
CA PRO A 165 0.45 -29.51 -16.33
C PRO A 165 0.51 -30.70 -15.35
N PRO A 166 1.68 -31.04 -14.77
CA PRO A 166 1.70 -31.88 -13.58
C PRO A 166 0.96 -31.12 -12.47
N GLU A 167 -0.06 -31.77 -11.92
CA GLU A 167 -0.95 -31.26 -10.89
C GLU A 167 -0.22 -30.42 -9.82
N CYS A 168 -0.53 -29.13 -9.78
CA CYS A 168 -0.43 -28.32 -8.56
C CYS A 168 -1.63 -27.37 -8.47
N CYS A 169 -2.80 -27.94 -8.73
CA CYS A 169 -4.08 -27.43 -8.26
C CYS A 169 -4.53 -28.35 -7.12
N SER A 170 -3.94 -28.21 -5.94
CA SER A 170 -4.41 -28.91 -4.73
C SER A 170 -4.02 -28.20 -3.44
N MET A 171 -4.47 -26.94 -3.30
CA MET A 171 -4.74 -26.19 -2.05
C MET A 171 -4.77 -24.70 -2.40
N TRP A 172 -5.83 -24.14 -2.97
CA TRP A 172 -6.92 -23.53 -2.20
C TRP A 172 -8.08 -23.18 -3.15
N GLN A 173 -8.74 -24.18 -3.71
CA GLN A 173 -10.03 -23.97 -4.38
C GLN A 173 -11.05 -25.09 -4.11
N GLU A 174 -11.05 -25.60 -2.86
CA GLU A 174 -12.11 -26.48 -2.32
C GLU A 174 -12.51 -26.10 -0.88
N GLN A 175 -12.72 -24.81 -0.60
CA GLN A 175 -13.57 -24.36 0.53
C GLN A 175 -14.65 -23.37 0.10
N LEU A 176 -15.11 -23.45 -1.16
CA LEU A 176 -16.22 -22.66 -1.68
C LEU A 176 -17.52 -23.46 -1.88
N VAL A 177 -17.71 -24.57 -1.14
CA VAL A 177 -19.03 -25.20 -0.95
C VAL A 177 -19.20 -25.66 0.51
N SER A 178 -18.94 -24.75 1.45
CA SER A 178 -19.47 -24.80 2.83
C SER A 178 -19.42 -23.43 3.53
N PHE A 179 -19.52 -22.35 2.75
CA PHE A 179 -19.53 -20.99 3.29
C PHE A 179 -20.56 -20.08 2.62
N THR A 180 -21.76 -20.61 2.35
CA THR A 180 -22.94 -19.86 1.90
C THR A 180 -23.99 -19.64 2.99
N GLU A 181 -23.70 -19.87 4.29
CA GLU A 181 -24.68 -19.70 5.37
C GLU A 181 -24.26 -18.86 6.59
N ARG A 182 -23.27 -17.96 6.50
CA ARG A 182 -22.95 -17.12 7.67
C ARG A 182 -22.38 -15.74 7.40
N TRP A 183 -23.01 -14.93 6.55
CA TRP A 183 -22.91 -13.46 6.64
C TRP A 183 -24.26 -12.80 6.34
N LYS A 184 -25.20 -12.97 7.28
CA LYS A 184 -26.25 -11.96 7.53
C LYS A 184 -25.56 -10.74 8.17
N CYS A 185 -25.19 -9.76 7.36
CA CYS A 185 -25.05 -8.38 7.78
C CYS A 185 -25.85 -7.56 6.74
N LYS A 186 -27.18 -7.45 6.86
CA LYS A 186 -27.84 -6.33 7.56
C LYS A 186 -27.03 -5.03 7.47
N GLN A 187 -27.14 -4.34 6.36
CA GLN A 187 -27.70 -2.99 6.26
C GLN A 187 -27.65 -2.58 4.78
N ILE A 188 -28.70 -1.93 4.27
CA ILE A 188 -28.80 -1.28 2.94
C ILE A 188 -29.11 -2.33 1.85
N ASP A 189 -30.28 -2.43 1.23
CA ASP A 189 -31.18 -1.40 0.72
C ASP A 189 -32.66 -1.77 0.92
N LEU A 190 -33.43 -0.84 1.47
CA LEU A 190 -34.88 -0.90 1.53
C LEU A 190 -35.35 0.27 0.68
N LEU A 191 -35.65 -0.01 -0.59
CA LEU A 191 -36.59 0.69 -1.48
C LEU A 191 -36.29 0.24 -2.92
N VAL A 192 -37.35 -0.05 -3.68
CA VAL A 192 -37.34 -0.48 -5.10
C VAL A 192 -37.01 -1.98 -5.22
N VAL A 193 -37.94 -2.92 -5.32
CA VAL A 193 -38.96 -3.11 -6.36
C VAL A 193 -40.07 -4.01 -5.80
N GLU A 194 -41.20 -3.46 -5.36
CA GLU A 194 -42.43 -4.22 -5.13
C GLU A 194 -43.45 -3.85 -6.21
N LYS A 195 -43.17 -4.24 -7.46
CA LYS A 195 -44.11 -4.04 -8.56
C LYS A 195 -43.94 -4.99 -9.74
N ILE A 196 -43.73 -6.29 -9.51
CA ILE A 196 -44.11 -7.33 -10.49
C ILE A 196 -44.59 -8.57 -9.71
N SER A 197 -45.88 -8.63 -9.42
CA SER A 197 -46.62 -9.87 -9.08
C SER A 197 -48.13 -9.65 -9.13
N ARG A 198 -48.67 -9.25 -10.28
CA ARG A 198 -50.12 -9.35 -10.59
C ARG A 198 -50.36 -9.40 -12.10
N LEU A 199 -50.03 -10.51 -12.75
CA LEU A 199 -50.59 -10.86 -14.06
C LEU A 199 -50.75 -12.38 -14.14
N LYS A 200 -51.87 -12.88 -13.62
CA LYS A 200 -52.63 -14.05 -14.10
C LYS A 200 -53.79 -14.33 -13.13
N ALA A 201 -54.90 -13.62 -13.33
CA ALA A 201 -56.23 -14.07 -12.95
C ALA A 201 -57.29 -13.22 -13.68
N GLY A 202 -58.13 -13.87 -14.49
CA GLY A 202 -59.56 -13.54 -14.53
C GLY A 202 -60.05 -12.46 -15.49
N GLN A 203 -60.17 -12.86 -16.76
CA GLN A 203 -61.32 -12.66 -17.66
C GLN A 203 -62.62 -12.04 -17.07
N LYS A 204 -63.13 -11.01 -17.76
CA LYS A 204 -64.57 -10.67 -17.82
C LYS A 204 -64.86 -9.83 -19.07
N ILE A 205 -65.30 -10.47 -20.16
CA ILE A 205 -66.51 -10.15 -20.95
C ILE A 205 -66.97 -11.47 -21.58
#